data_AF-H6LDG8-F1
#
_entry.id   AF-H6LDG8-F1
#
_cell.length_a   1.000
_cell.length_b   1.000
_cell.length_c   1.000
_cell.angle_alpha   90.00
_cell.angle_beta   90.00
_cell.angle_gamma   90.00
#
_symmetry.space_group_name_H-M   'P 1'
#
loop_
_entity.id
_entity.type
_entity.pdbx_description
1 polymer ?
#
loop_
_entity_poly.entity_id
_entity_poly.type
_entity_poly.pdbx_seq_one_letter_code
_entity_poly.pdbx_strand_id
1 'polypeptide(L)' 'MQAEIENEVIGYVAGKAIIRDEDGRWFFLEIPEALVFPGEQIQSTDLTPLEVLPEIEQKLVLAEMEVK' A
#
# COMPACT_ATOMS: atom_id res chain seq x y z
N MET A 1 18.04 -15.04 -9.87
CA MET A 1 17.78 -13.64 -9.48
C MET A 1 16.32 -13.62 -9.08
N GLN A 2 16.03 -13.72 -7.78
CA GLN A 2 14.66 -13.86 -7.28
C GLN A 2 14.12 -12.48 -6.95
N ALA A 3 12.97 -12.19 -7.55
CA ALA A 3 12.12 -11.00 -7.55
C ALA A 3 12.46 -9.91 -6.51
N GLU A 4 12.89 -8.76 -7.01
CA GLU A 4 12.65 -7.49 -6.34
C GLU A 4 11.14 -7.23 -6.43
N ILE A 5 10.39 -7.71 -5.43
CA ILE A 5 8.98 -7.34 -5.31
C ILE A 5 8.98 -5.87 -4.86
N GLU A 6 9.01 -4.97 -5.84
CA GLU A 6 8.93 -3.51 -5.68
C GLU A 6 7.50 -3.15 -5.25
N ASN A 7 7.28 -3.06 -3.95
CA ASN A 7 6.00 -2.62 -3.42
C ASN A 7 6.02 -1.10 -3.25
N GLU A 8 5.13 -0.39 -3.93
CA GLU A 8 5.04 1.07 -3.88
C GLU A 8 3.97 1.50 -2.88
N VAL A 9 4.32 2.43 -2.00
CA VAL A 9 3.34 3.06 -1.12
C VAL A 9 2.53 4.05 -1.93
N ILE A 10 1.25 3.78 -2.10
CA ILE A 10 0.32 4.66 -2.82
C ILE A 10 -0.19 5.77 -1.91
N GLY A 11 -0.37 5.48 -0.62
CA GLY A 11 -0.90 6.45 0.30
C GLY A 11 -1.10 5.90 1.71
N TYR A 12 -1.75 6.70 2.53
CA TYR A 12 -2.06 6.37 3.91
C TYR A 12 -3.51 6.77 4.20
N VAL A 13 -4.33 5.83 4.68
CA VAL A 13 -5.74 6.05 4.99
C VAL A 13 -6.09 5.34 6.29
N ALA A 14 -6.90 5.99 7.13
CA ALA A 14 -7.43 5.37 8.35
C ALA A 14 -6.38 4.67 9.25
N GLY A 15 -5.14 5.17 9.28
CA GLY A 15 -4.06 4.56 10.08
C GLY A 15 -3.36 3.36 9.42
N LYS A 16 -3.58 3.12 8.11
CA LYS A 16 -2.98 2.03 7.35
C LYS A 16 -2.34 2.57 6.08
N ALA A 17 -1.13 2.11 5.77
CA ALA A 17 -0.49 2.37 4.50
C ALA A 17 -1.08 1.48 3.41
N ILE A 18 -1.15 2.04 2.22
CA ILE A 18 -1.69 1.41 1.03
C ILE A 18 -0.52 1.10 0.14
N ILE A 19 -0.35 -0.17 -0.16
CA ILE A 19 0.79 -0.68 -0.87
C ILE A 19 0.31 -1.32 -2.16
N ARG A 20 0.92 -0.96 -3.29
CA ARG A 20 0.72 -1.63 -4.57
C ARG A 20 1.91 -2.51 -4.89
N ASP A 21 1.69 -3.80 -5.14
CA ASP A 21 2.77 -4.68 -5.59
C ASP A 21 3.01 -4.61 -7.10
N GLU A 22 3.99 -5.38 -7.57
CA GLU A 22 4.36 -5.51 -9.00
C GLU A 22 3.22 -6.07 -9.87
N ASP A 23 2.37 -6.92 -9.30
CA ASP A 23 1.17 -7.49 -9.95
C ASP A 23 0.03 -6.45 -10.05
N GLY A 24 0.21 -5.25 -9.46
CA GLY A 24 -0.77 -4.18 -9.42
C GLY A 24 -1.84 -4.38 -8.35
N ARG A 25 -1.63 -5.29 -7.38
CA ARG A 25 -2.56 -5.56 -6.29
C ARG A 25 -2.32 -4.63 -5.13
N TRP A 26 -3.40 -4.29 -4.43
CA TRP A 26 -3.39 -3.31 -3.36
C TRP A 26 -3.58 -4.01 -2.02
N PHE A 27 -2.75 -3.64 -1.04
CA PHE A 27 -2.74 -4.22 0.29
C PHE A 27 -2.72 -3.14 1.36
N PHE A 28 -3.32 -3.42 2.51
CA PHE A 28 -3.16 -2.59 3.70
C PHE A 28 -2.01 -3.11 4.56
N LEU A 29 -1.15 -2.17 4.95
CA LEU A 29 -0.12 -2.39 5.93
C LEU A 29 -0.37 -1.52 7.16
N GLU A 30 -0.43 -2.14 8.33
CA GLU A 30 -0.47 -1.41 9.60
C GLU A 30 0.95 -1.01 9.97
N ILE A 31 1.35 0.15 9.46
CA ILE A 31 2.66 0.75 9.71
C ILE A 31 2.40 2.19 10.13
N PRO A 32 3.18 2.77 11.06
CA PRO A 32 3.08 4.18 11.38
C PRO A 32 3.36 5.05 10.15
N GLU A 33 2.55 6.09 9.92
CA GLU A 33 2.78 7.11 8.86
C GLU A 33 4.19 7.73 8.93
N ALA A 34 4.84 7.70 10.09
CA ALA A 34 6.21 8.18 10.27
C ALA A 34 7.29 7.28 9.64
N LEU A 35 6.97 6.02 9.30
CA LEU A 35 7.89 5.03 8.75
C LEU A 35 7.70 4.78 7.25
N VAL A 36 6.75 5.47 6.63
CA VAL A 36 6.31 5.20 5.26
C VAL A 36 5.84 6.49 4.62
N PHE A 37 6.38 6.80 3.45
CA PHE A 37 5.97 7.95 2.65
C PHE A 37 5.30 7.51 1.35
N PRO A 38 4.22 8.19 0.90
CA PRO A 38 3.66 7.94 -0.42
C PRO A 38 4.72 8.15 -1.53
N GLY A 39 4.83 7.19 -2.45
CA GLY A 39 5.86 7.13 -3.49
C GLY A 39 7.14 6.41 -3.06
N GLU A 40 7.24 5.93 -1.82
CA GLU A 40 8.37 5.13 -1.35
C GLU A 40 8.23 3.66 -1.78
N GLN A 41 9.35 3.03 -2.13
CA GLN A 41 9.42 1.61 -2.42
C GLN A 41 9.84 0.84 -1.18
N ILE A 42 9.07 -0.17 -0.80
CA ILE A 42 9.34 -1.04 0.34
C ILE A 42 9.54 -2.47 -0.16
N GLN A 43 10.49 -3.19 0.43
CA GLN A 43 10.69 -4.59 0.09
C GLN A 43 9.59 -5.46 0.70
N SER A 44 9.09 -6.43 -0.07
CA SER A 44 8.09 -7.41 0.41
C SER A 44 8.51 -8.15 1.68
N THR A 45 9.82 -8.31 1.91
CA THR A 45 10.37 -8.96 3.10
C THR A 45 10.06 -8.21 4.39
N ASP A 46 9.94 -6.89 4.31
CA ASP A 46 9.59 -6.01 5.43
C ASP A 46 8.07 -5.80 5.53
N LEU A 47 7.32 -6.21 4.49
CA LEU A 47 5.89 -6.07 4.41
C LEU A 47 5.23 -7.37 4.84
N THR A 48 4.63 -7.37 6.03
CA THR A 48 3.68 -8.43 6.40
C THR A 48 2.27 -7.91 6.06
N PRO A 49 1.72 -8.22 4.87
CA PRO A 49 0.39 -7.75 4.50
C PRO A 49 -0.63 -8.32 5.48
N LEU A 50 -1.45 -7.44 6.06
CA LEU A 50 -2.54 -7.87 6.95
C LEU A 50 -3.69 -8.45 6.14
N GLU A 51 -4.04 -7.77 5.04
CA GLU A 51 -5.20 -8.13 4.23
C GLU A 51 -5.04 -7.58 2.80
N VAL A 52 -5.50 -8.38 1.83
CA VAL A 52 -5.65 -7.93 0.44
C VAL A 52 -6.87 -7.01 0.36
N LEU A 53 -6.73 -5.80 -0.18
CA LEU A 53 -7.89 -4.93 -0.34
C LEU A 53 -8.86 -5.53 -1.37
N PRO A 54 -10.15 -5.70 -1.02
CA PRO A 54 -11.20 -5.91 -2.01
C PRO A 54 -11.37 -4.66 -2.89
N GLU A 55 -11.80 -4.85 -4.14
CA GLU A 55 -11.98 -3.76 -5.13
C GLU A 55 -12.85 -2.60 -4.62
N ILE A 56 -13.82 -2.87 -3.74
CA ILE A 56 -14.69 -1.83 -3.16
C ILE A 56 -13.88 -0.87 -2.29
N GLU A 57 -13.02 -1.40 -1.44
CA GLU A 57 -12.14 -0.60 -0.57
C GLU A 57 -11.12 0.18 -1.42
N GLN A 58 -10.60 -0.43 -2.51
CA GLN A 58 -9.68 0.26 -3.42
C GLN A 58 -10.34 1.49 -4.06
N LYS A 59 -11.61 1.39 -4.44
CA LYS A 59 -12.39 2.52 -4.98
C LYS A 59 -12.63 3.61 -3.94
N LEU A 60 -12.90 3.24 -2.69
CA LEU A 60 -13.07 4.20 -1.59
C LEU A 60 -11.77 4.97 -1.33
N VAL A 61 -10.64 4.27 -1.33
CA VAL A 61 -9.30 4.86 -1.22
C VAL A 61 -9.04 5.86 -2.33
N LEU A 62 -9.27 5.46 -3.59
CA LEU A 62 -9.07 6.34 -4.74
C LEU A 62 -9.95 7.58 -4.63
N ALA A 63 -11.20 7.42 -4.19
CA ALA A 63 -12.11 8.54 -3.97
C ALA A 63 -11.62 9.48 -2.85
N GLU A 64 -11.07 8.97 -1.75
CA GLU A 64 -10.50 9.79 -0.67
C GLU A 64 -9.22 10.51 -1.12
N MET A 65 -8.39 9.88 -1.96
CA MET A 65 -7.16 10.46 -2.49
C MET A 65 -7.43 11.59 -3.51
N GLU A 66 -8.48 11.48 -4.33
CA GLU A 66 -8.87 12.53 -5.29
C GLU A 66 -9.48 13.78 -4.63
N VAL A 67 -9.86 13.70 -3.35
CA VAL A 67 -10.58 14.79 -2.64
C VAL A 67 -9.62 15.73 -1.89
N LYS A 68 -8.30 15.51 -1.91
CA LYS A 68 -7.28 16.43 -1.38
C LYS A 68 -6.57 17.20 -2.48
#